data_AF-A0A2W4ZDM4-F1
#
_entry.id   AF-A0A2W4ZDM4-F1
#
_cell.length_a   1.000
_cell.length_b   1.000
_cell.length_c   1.000
_cell.angle_alpha   90.00
_cell.angle_beta   90.00
_cell.angle_gamma   90.00
#
_symmetry.space_group_name_H-M   'P 1'
#
loop_
_entity.id
_entity.type
_entity.pdbx_description
1 polymer ?
#
loop_
_entity_poly.entity_id
_entity_poly.type
_entity_poly.pdbx_seq_one_letter_code
_entity_poly.pdbx_strand_id
1 'polypeptide(L)'
;MTFEPQKKSLSYPFLGALYQSLERYSLDVRSLALLRIGLALVLLSDLWTRFGDLTAHYTDAGVLPRSVLNDGLIRPGYWTIHTLSGAPIFQGMLFLSAAVFAVAMLFGYHSRLAVIASWALLISMQNRNPLLIFAADDVLRAIMFWAMFLPLGAAYSVDRAMNTASRPVPLRILSGATLALMAQQCFIYIFSAAFKTTSTTWWPDGSAVYYALSYDQYVTALGHFLLNLGPLLTIFTFVTLVLEWVGPLLIWSPWRNDACRLTAVALFISLHAGFGLTLNLGIFPALSIVTWLAFIPTSAWEFLSQKVYGSQPQGFARTGLKIFYDADCGFCKKVVYLIRMLLVLPHTPLATAQSIPEIHQAMERQNSWVIVDWQGQHHYKFEGIAYVVSLSPVFWGFAPLLRWKPLMSVGTRFYEWIATHRKIAGRFTKPFKFKPLTVKNPGWLSALALLLLALAFMWNVRNVVSIPAFADSPQPAVQLVRRVVTSRTAQRLDWVGRVTRLDQSWSIFAPGPPTDDGWHVITGTSLTGDEINVLKPQQSIRFEKPSLGDRAQFYKNMQWRTFYINLNRHVGQKVLPSYGNYMCQQSDRRGYPLKDIKVYFMDERTAAPGKPQPIEKKLIWEQSCQRS
;
A
#
# COMPACT_ATOMS: atom_id res chain seq x y z
N MET A 1 -24.98 13.69 35.16
CA MET A 1 -23.85 14.43 35.78
C MET A 1 -22.77 14.60 34.73
N THR A 2 -22.62 15.84 34.27
CA THR A 2 -21.63 16.29 33.29
C THR A 2 -20.23 16.23 33.88
N PHE A 3 -19.41 15.28 33.42
CA PHE A 3 -17.99 15.22 33.78
C PHE A 3 -17.22 16.25 32.95
N GLU A 4 -16.94 17.38 33.58
CA GLU A 4 -16.00 18.39 33.09
C GLU A 4 -14.57 17.83 33.23
N PRO A 5 -13.77 17.74 32.15
CA PRO A 5 -12.40 17.30 32.29
C PRO A 5 -11.60 18.43 32.95
N GLN A 6 -11.00 18.15 34.11
CA GLN A 6 -9.99 19.01 34.74
C GLN A 6 -8.89 19.33 33.73
N LYS A 7 -8.99 20.52 33.12
CA LYS A 7 -7.89 21.17 32.39
C LYS A 7 -6.84 21.52 33.44
N LYS A 8 -5.74 20.76 33.50
CA LYS A 8 -4.49 21.32 34.01
C LYS A 8 -4.15 22.51 33.11
N SER A 9 -4.32 23.72 33.64
CA SER A 9 -3.88 24.96 32.99
C SER A 9 -2.37 24.85 32.76
N LEU A 10 -1.98 24.71 31.49
CA LEU A 10 -0.60 24.92 31.09
C LEU A 10 -0.26 26.39 31.36
N SER A 11 0.80 26.62 32.13
CA SER A 11 1.29 27.91 32.65
C SER A 11 1.75 28.92 31.58
N TYR A 12 1.40 28.72 30.32
CA TYR A 12 1.89 29.49 29.17
C TYR A 12 0.74 29.75 28.19
N PRO A 13 0.03 30.88 28.29
CA PRO A 13 -1.14 31.19 27.46
C PRO A 13 -0.83 31.16 25.95
N PHE A 14 0.40 31.51 25.55
CA PHE A 14 0.86 31.40 24.16
C PHE A 14 0.91 29.95 23.64
N LEU A 15 1.40 29.01 24.44
CA LEU A 15 1.45 27.58 24.06
C LEU A 15 0.03 26.99 23.99
N GLY A 16 -0.89 27.46 24.83
CA GLY A 16 -2.30 27.08 24.78
C GLY A 16 -3.01 27.53 23.50
N ALA A 17 -2.78 28.79 23.08
CA ALA A 17 -3.35 29.34 21.85
C ALA A 17 -2.77 28.66 20.59
N LEU A 18 -1.47 28.38 20.57
CA LEU A 18 -0.83 27.62 19.50
C LEU A 18 -1.35 26.18 19.44
N TYR A 19 -1.55 25.52 20.58
CA TYR A 19 -2.10 24.17 20.60
C TYR A 19 -3.53 24.12 20.07
N GLN A 20 -4.39 25.08 20.47
CA GLN A 20 -5.75 25.19 19.95
C GLN A 20 -5.78 25.47 18.45
N SER A 21 -4.86 26.30 17.94
CA SER A 21 -4.78 26.56 16.50
C SER A 21 -4.35 25.31 15.72
N LEU A 22 -3.45 24.49 16.28
CA LEU A 22 -2.96 23.25 15.68
C LEU A 22 -3.93 22.07 15.80
N GLU A 23 -4.87 22.10 16.75
CA GLU A 23 -5.82 21.00 16.97
C GLU A 23 -6.64 20.66 15.70
N ARG A 24 -6.87 21.65 14.82
CA ARG A 24 -7.52 21.47 13.51
C ARG A 24 -6.79 20.49 12.59
N TYR A 25 -5.48 20.30 12.79
CA TYR A 25 -4.66 19.38 12.00
C TYR A 25 -4.62 17.96 12.56
N SER A 26 -5.34 17.69 13.65
CA SER A 26 -5.47 16.33 14.19
C SER A 26 -6.06 15.37 13.15
N LEU A 27 -5.66 14.09 13.22
CA LEU A 27 -6.21 13.02 12.39
C LEU A 27 -7.16 12.14 13.21
N ASP A 28 -8.24 11.68 12.57
CA ASP A 28 -9.23 10.79 13.19
C ASP A 28 -8.68 9.35 13.25
N VAL A 29 -8.85 8.68 14.39
CA VAL A 29 -8.35 7.30 14.58
C VAL A 29 -9.04 6.29 13.67
N ARG A 30 -10.26 6.55 13.21
CA ARG A 30 -10.97 5.71 12.23
C ARG A 30 -10.33 5.81 10.85
N SER A 31 -9.91 7.00 10.44
CA SER A 31 -9.14 7.24 9.21
C SER A 31 -7.77 6.55 9.26
N LEU A 32 -7.10 6.59 10.42
CA LEU A 32 -5.86 5.84 10.63
C LEU A 32 -6.07 4.31 10.58
N ALA A 33 -7.23 3.82 11.01
CA ALA A 33 -7.57 2.40 10.86
C ALA A 33 -7.78 2.02 9.38
N LEU A 34 -8.41 2.88 8.57
CA LEU A 34 -8.50 2.69 7.11
C LEU A 34 -7.11 2.67 6.46
N LEU A 35 -6.22 3.58 6.85
CA LEU A 35 -4.83 3.58 6.39
C LEU A 35 -4.15 2.24 6.72
N ARG A 36 -4.26 1.75 7.96
CA ARG A 36 -3.69 0.46 8.38
C ARG A 36 -4.23 -0.71 7.54
N ILE A 37 -5.55 -0.80 7.39
CA ILE A 37 -6.21 -1.89 6.65
C ILE A 37 -5.78 -1.83 5.18
N GLY A 38 -5.85 -0.64 4.56
CA GLY A 38 -5.46 -0.44 3.17
C GLY A 38 -3.98 -0.77 2.91
N LEU A 39 -3.07 -0.31 3.77
CA LEU A 39 -1.63 -0.60 3.63
C LEU A 39 -1.37 -2.11 3.76
N ALA A 40 -2.03 -2.79 4.68
CA ALA A 40 -1.90 -4.23 4.83
C ALA A 40 -2.42 -4.99 3.59
N LEU A 41 -3.55 -4.57 3.02
CA LEU A 41 -4.09 -5.16 1.79
C LEU A 41 -3.16 -4.93 0.58
N VAL A 42 -2.62 -3.72 0.45
CA VAL A 42 -1.63 -3.40 -0.59
C VAL A 42 -0.39 -4.26 -0.43
N LEU A 43 0.14 -4.39 0.79
CA LEU A 43 1.31 -5.20 1.08
C LEU A 43 1.05 -6.70 0.79
N LEU A 44 -0.12 -7.23 1.16
CA LEU A 44 -0.50 -8.60 0.84
C LEU A 44 -0.63 -8.82 -0.67
N SER A 45 -1.17 -7.86 -1.41
CA SER A 45 -1.29 -7.91 -2.87
C SER A 45 0.08 -7.87 -3.55
N ASP A 46 0.99 -7.03 -3.06
CA ASP A 46 2.37 -6.96 -3.52
C ASP A 46 3.13 -8.27 -3.26
N LEU A 47 3.03 -8.80 -2.04
CA LEU A 47 3.64 -10.08 -1.66
C LEU A 47 3.10 -11.24 -2.51
N TRP A 48 1.78 -11.31 -2.71
CA TRP A 48 1.15 -12.34 -3.55
C TRP A 48 1.70 -12.31 -4.98
N THR A 49 1.78 -11.12 -5.57
CA THR A 49 2.27 -10.93 -6.94
C THR A 49 3.75 -11.33 -7.05
N ARG A 50 4.58 -10.86 -6.12
CA ARG A 50 6.03 -11.15 -6.08
C ARG A 50 6.33 -12.62 -5.78
N PHE A 51 5.50 -13.27 -4.96
CA PHE A 51 5.64 -14.69 -4.62
C PHE A 51 5.43 -15.61 -5.83
N GLY A 52 4.55 -15.22 -6.77
CA GLY A 52 4.30 -15.99 -8.00
C GLY A 52 5.55 -16.22 -8.86
N ASP A 53 6.55 -15.34 -8.75
CA ASP A 53 7.84 -15.42 -9.46
C ASP A 53 9.03 -15.43 -8.49
N LEU A 54 8.83 -15.98 -7.28
CA LEU A 54 9.82 -15.99 -6.20
C LEU A 54 11.20 -16.48 -6.67
N THR A 55 11.24 -17.64 -7.32
CA THR A 55 12.49 -18.24 -7.83
C THR A 55 13.17 -17.33 -8.83
N ALA A 56 12.41 -16.78 -9.78
CA ALA A 56 12.98 -15.95 -10.84
C ALA A 56 13.59 -14.66 -10.28
N HIS A 57 12.95 -14.04 -9.28
CA HIS A 57 13.31 -12.68 -8.87
C HIS A 57 14.11 -12.57 -7.58
N TYR A 58 14.07 -13.58 -6.71
CA TYR A 58 14.61 -13.47 -5.35
C TYR A 58 15.66 -14.55 -5.00
N THR A 59 15.94 -15.51 -5.89
CA THR A 59 16.85 -16.64 -5.61
C THR A 59 18.14 -16.58 -6.43
N ASP A 60 19.12 -17.41 -6.07
CA ASP A 60 20.39 -17.56 -6.83
C ASP A 60 20.20 -18.29 -8.17
N ALA A 61 19.09 -19.01 -8.34
CA ALA A 61 18.69 -19.65 -9.61
C ALA A 61 17.89 -18.71 -10.53
N GLY A 62 17.72 -17.44 -10.12
CA GLY A 62 16.89 -16.46 -10.81
C GLY A 62 17.69 -15.52 -11.72
N VAL A 63 17.02 -14.47 -12.17
CA VAL A 63 17.60 -13.44 -13.03
C VAL A 63 18.63 -12.56 -12.30
N LEU A 64 18.57 -12.48 -10.97
CA LEU A 64 19.49 -11.70 -10.14
C LEU A 64 20.06 -12.54 -8.99
N PRO A 65 21.12 -13.33 -9.23
CA PRO A 65 21.86 -14.02 -8.18
C PRO A 65 22.50 -13.05 -7.18
N ARG A 66 22.72 -13.49 -5.94
CA ARG A 66 23.31 -12.64 -4.89
C ARG A 66 24.73 -12.18 -5.23
N SER A 67 25.51 -12.97 -5.95
CA SER A 67 26.85 -12.59 -6.41
C SER A 67 26.80 -11.31 -7.25
N VAL A 68 25.88 -11.24 -8.21
CA VAL A 68 25.67 -10.06 -9.07
C VAL A 68 25.10 -8.88 -8.29
N LEU A 69 24.18 -9.13 -7.35
CA LEU A 69 23.66 -8.07 -6.48
C LEU A 69 24.77 -7.40 -5.65
N ASN A 70 25.66 -8.21 -5.07
CA ASN A 70 26.76 -7.75 -4.25
C ASN A 70 27.88 -7.08 -5.08
N ASP A 71 27.92 -7.32 -6.39
CA ASP A 71 28.82 -6.67 -7.35
C ASP A 71 28.34 -5.26 -7.75
N GLY A 72 28.08 -4.45 -6.73
CA GLY A 72 27.81 -3.02 -6.87
C GLY A 72 26.40 -2.65 -7.34
N LEU A 73 25.41 -3.55 -7.25
CA LEU A 73 23.99 -3.20 -7.45
C LEU A 73 23.31 -2.79 -6.14
N ILE A 74 23.68 -3.41 -5.01
CA ILE A 74 23.23 -2.97 -3.69
C ILE A 74 23.98 -1.71 -3.27
N ARG A 75 23.24 -0.66 -2.88
CA ARG A 75 23.82 0.63 -2.49
C ARG A 75 24.35 0.60 -1.04
N PRO A 76 25.45 1.31 -0.74
CA PRO A 76 25.95 1.41 0.64
C PRO A 76 24.90 1.96 1.62
N GLY A 77 24.70 1.27 2.73
CA GLY A 77 23.70 1.60 3.75
C GLY A 77 22.34 0.95 3.54
N TYR A 78 22.10 0.29 2.39
CA TYR A 78 20.89 -0.49 2.17
C TYR A 78 21.11 -1.89 2.73
N TRP A 79 20.30 -2.26 3.72
CA TRP A 79 20.36 -3.57 4.35
C TRP A 79 19.26 -4.48 3.80
N THR A 80 19.52 -5.79 3.78
CA THR A 80 18.54 -6.80 3.43
C THR A 80 18.92 -8.14 4.06
N ILE A 81 17.97 -8.79 4.73
CA ILE A 81 18.12 -10.15 5.25
C ILE A 81 17.85 -11.21 4.18
N HIS A 82 17.26 -10.82 3.04
CA HIS A 82 17.04 -11.72 1.90
C HIS A 82 18.35 -12.11 1.20
N THR A 83 19.49 -11.47 1.50
CA THR A 83 20.80 -11.88 0.97
C THR A 83 21.50 -12.93 1.82
N LEU A 84 20.98 -13.26 3.01
CA LEU A 84 21.56 -14.30 3.88
C LEU A 84 21.60 -15.68 3.19
N SER A 85 20.59 -16.00 2.37
CA SER A 85 20.59 -17.19 1.52
C SER A 85 19.79 -16.94 0.24
N GLY A 86 20.29 -17.40 -0.90
CA GLY A 86 19.58 -17.33 -2.18
C GLY A 86 18.75 -18.58 -2.47
N ALA A 87 18.58 -19.50 -1.51
CA ALA A 87 17.78 -20.70 -1.69
C ALA A 87 16.27 -20.37 -1.77
N PRO A 88 15.49 -21.00 -2.67
CA PRO A 88 14.05 -20.75 -2.79
C PRO A 88 13.27 -20.93 -1.49
N ILE A 89 13.60 -21.97 -0.70
CA ILE A 89 12.94 -22.24 0.58
C ILE A 89 13.17 -21.09 1.57
N PHE A 90 14.39 -20.56 1.67
CA PHE A 90 14.70 -19.45 2.57
C PHE A 90 13.94 -18.18 2.19
N GLN A 91 13.89 -17.85 0.89
CA GLN A 91 13.09 -16.73 0.38
C GLN A 91 11.60 -16.94 0.69
N GLY A 92 11.09 -18.17 0.50
CA GLY A 92 9.69 -18.51 0.80
C GLY A 92 9.34 -18.31 2.28
N MET A 93 10.24 -18.66 3.20
CA MET A 93 10.04 -18.42 4.63
C MET A 93 9.98 -16.93 4.98
N LEU A 94 10.82 -16.09 4.35
CA LEU A 94 10.78 -14.64 4.55
C LEU A 94 9.49 -14.02 4.01
N PHE A 95 9.03 -14.46 2.84
CA PHE A 95 7.75 -14.05 2.26
C PHE A 95 6.56 -14.48 3.13
N LEU A 96 6.56 -15.71 3.63
CA LEU A 96 5.54 -16.20 4.57
C LEU A 96 5.54 -15.37 5.86
N SER A 97 6.71 -15.06 6.40
CA SER A 97 6.85 -14.21 7.59
C SER A 97 6.28 -12.80 7.32
N ALA A 98 6.60 -12.22 6.16
CA ALA A 98 6.06 -10.92 5.75
C ALA A 98 4.52 -10.96 5.64
N ALA A 99 3.96 -12.02 5.04
CA ALA A 99 2.52 -12.20 4.94
C ALA A 99 1.86 -12.34 6.31
N VAL A 100 2.45 -13.08 7.25
CA VAL A 100 1.95 -13.22 8.62
C VAL A 100 1.90 -11.87 9.34
N PHE A 101 2.98 -11.07 9.25
CA PHE A 101 2.99 -9.74 9.86
C PHE A 101 2.04 -8.76 9.16
N ALA A 102 1.88 -8.86 7.85
CA ALA A 102 0.89 -8.08 7.10
C ALA A 102 -0.55 -8.44 7.50
N VAL A 103 -0.86 -9.73 7.72
CA VAL A 103 -2.17 -10.17 8.25
C VAL A 103 -2.38 -9.69 9.70
N ALA A 104 -1.35 -9.79 10.55
CA ALA A 104 -1.41 -9.23 11.90
C ALA A 104 -1.67 -7.71 11.87
N MET A 105 -1.02 -7.00 10.93
CA MET A 105 -1.27 -5.59 10.67
C MET A 105 -2.69 -5.34 10.14
N LEU A 106 -3.24 -6.19 9.26
CA LEU A 106 -4.59 -6.10 8.68
C LEU A 106 -5.69 -6.17 9.74
N PHE A 107 -5.49 -6.97 10.78
CA PHE A 107 -6.43 -7.08 11.90
C PHE A 107 -6.05 -6.19 13.10
N GLY A 108 -4.87 -5.56 13.06
CA GLY A 108 -4.39 -4.69 14.14
C GLY A 108 -4.16 -5.49 15.41
N TYR A 109 -3.49 -6.62 15.27
CA TYR A 109 -3.02 -7.47 16.35
C TYR A 109 -1.55 -7.16 16.62
N HIS A 110 -1.23 -6.68 17.82
CA HIS A 110 0.09 -6.12 18.13
C HIS A 110 0.52 -5.06 17.11
N SER A 111 -0.38 -4.11 16.85
CA SER A 111 -0.34 -3.20 15.69
C SER A 111 1.02 -2.55 15.46
N ARG A 112 1.66 -2.03 16.52
CA ARG A 112 2.97 -1.37 16.39
C ARG A 112 4.08 -2.33 15.94
N LEU A 113 4.14 -3.52 16.54
CA LEU A 113 5.13 -4.54 16.16
C LEU A 113 4.86 -5.05 14.74
N ALA A 114 3.60 -5.31 14.41
CA ALA A 114 3.21 -5.78 13.08
C ALA A 114 3.60 -4.78 11.98
N VAL A 115 3.40 -3.47 12.21
CA VAL A 115 3.79 -2.41 11.26
C VAL A 115 5.31 -2.32 11.13
N ILE A 116 6.06 -2.33 12.24
CA ILE A 116 7.54 -2.28 12.22
C ILE A 116 8.12 -3.49 11.48
N ALA A 117 7.65 -4.70 11.80
CA ALA A 117 8.10 -5.92 11.16
C ALA A 117 7.75 -5.96 9.66
N SER A 118 6.54 -5.53 9.30
CA SER A 118 6.11 -5.41 7.90
C SER A 118 6.96 -4.43 7.12
N TRP A 119 7.26 -3.25 7.69
CA TRP A 119 8.14 -2.25 7.08
C TRP A 119 9.56 -2.78 6.89
N ALA A 120 10.10 -3.48 7.90
CA ALA A 120 11.45 -4.04 7.84
C ALA A 120 11.57 -5.13 6.76
N LEU A 121 10.60 -6.05 6.70
CA LEU A 121 10.58 -7.11 5.68
C LEU A 121 10.33 -6.55 4.27
N LEU A 122 9.49 -5.52 4.14
CA LEU A 122 9.28 -4.80 2.88
C LEU A 122 10.60 -4.20 2.35
N ILE A 123 11.33 -3.45 3.18
CA ILE A 123 12.61 -2.85 2.77
C ILE A 123 13.62 -3.94 2.41
N SER A 124 13.69 -5.01 3.20
CA SER A 124 14.58 -6.11 2.90
C SER A 124 14.26 -6.73 1.54
N MET A 125 12.99 -7.00 1.25
CA MET A 125 12.54 -7.56 -0.01
C MET A 125 12.85 -6.61 -1.18
N GLN A 126 12.57 -5.31 -1.04
CA GLN A 126 12.86 -4.32 -2.07
C GLN A 126 14.36 -4.21 -2.36
N ASN A 127 15.20 -4.17 -1.32
CA ASN A 127 16.66 -4.08 -1.48
C ASN A 127 17.29 -5.37 -2.05
N ARG A 128 16.58 -6.52 -2.02
CA ARG A 128 17.05 -7.78 -2.62
C ARG A 128 17.04 -7.74 -4.15
N ASN A 129 16.16 -6.94 -4.75
CA ASN A 129 16.12 -6.83 -6.20
C ASN A 129 15.77 -5.39 -6.63
N PRO A 130 16.79 -4.52 -6.80
CA PRO A 130 16.57 -3.12 -7.18
C PRO A 130 16.00 -2.96 -8.60
N LEU A 131 16.07 -3.97 -9.49
CA LEU A 131 15.50 -3.90 -10.84
C LEU A 131 13.97 -3.98 -10.86
N LEU A 132 13.34 -4.33 -9.74
CA LEU A 132 11.89 -4.44 -9.63
C LEU A 132 11.25 -3.24 -8.93
N ILE A 133 12.05 -2.24 -8.58
CA ILE A 133 11.58 -1.09 -7.82
C ILE A 133 10.93 -0.08 -8.76
N PHE A 134 9.72 0.31 -8.39
CA PHE A 134 8.91 1.31 -9.08
C PHE A 134 8.49 2.43 -8.10
N ALA A 135 7.96 3.55 -8.60
CA ALA A 135 7.58 4.70 -7.77
C ALA A 135 6.62 4.35 -6.60
N ALA A 136 5.78 3.32 -6.78
CA ALA A 136 4.90 2.83 -5.72
C ALA A 136 5.66 2.28 -4.50
N ASP A 137 6.81 1.63 -4.73
CA ASP A 137 7.65 1.06 -3.68
C ASP A 137 8.22 2.15 -2.77
N ASP A 138 8.56 3.32 -3.35
CA ASP A 138 9.03 4.51 -2.64
C ASP A 138 7.93 5.09 -1.74
N VAL A 139 6.70 5.21 -2.27
CA VAL A 139 5.54 5.64 -1.48
C VAL A 139 5.24 4.66 -0.36
N LEU A 140 5.23 3.36 -0.66
CA LEU A 140 4.84 2.33 0.31
C LEU A 140 5.79 2.35 1.52
N ARG A 141 7.11 2.33 1.29
CA ARG A 141 8.08 2.33 2.38
C ARG A 141 8.08 3.64 3.17
N ALA A 142 7.86 4.78 2.52
CA ALA A 142 7.78 6.09 3.18
C ALA A 142 6.55 6.18 4.09
N ILE A 143 5.38 5.77 3.62
CA ILE A 143 4.15 5.80 4.41
C ILE A 143 4.18 4.76 5.52
N MET A 144 4.68 3.55 5.25
CA MET A 144 4.90 2.52 6.26
C MET A 144 5.89 2.98 7.34
N PHE A 145 6.88 3.81 6.99
CA PHE A 145 7.80 4.38 7.96
C PHE A 145 7.07 5.27 8.98
N TRP A 146 6.29 6.24 8.50
CA TRP A 146 5.52 7.11 9.39
C TRP A 146 4.46 6.35 10.19
N ALA A 147 3.85 5.32 9.58
CA ALA A 147 2.89 4.43 10.21
C ALA A 147 3.41 3.77 11.50
N MET A 148 4.72 3.51 11.62
CA MET A 148 5.31 2.94 12.84
C MET A 148 5.13 3.82 14.09
N PHE A 149 5.00 5.13 13.89
CA PHE A 149 4.84 6.12 14.96
C PHE A 149 3.38 6.43 15.25
N LEU A 150 2.46 6.04 14.36
CA LEU A 150 1.03 6.29 14.49
C LEU A 150 0.33 5.23 15.35
N PRO A 151 -0.74 5.61 16.07
CA PRO A 151 -1.53 4.70 16.88
C PRO A 151 -2.55 3.93 16.03
N LEU A 152 -2.06 3.18 15.04
CA LEU A 152 -2.89 2.46 14.06
C LEU A 152 -3.80 1.37 14.66
N GLY A 153 -3.53 0.97 15.90
CA GLY A 153 -4.37 0.05 16.68
C GLY A 153 -5.50 0.71 17.45
N ALA A 154 -5.72 2.03 17.34
CA ALA A 154 -6.71 2.75 18.16
C ALA A 154 -8.17 2.52 17.75
N ALA A 155 -8.43 2.10 16.51
CA ALA A 155 -9.77 1.79 15.99
C ALA A 155 -9.76 0.55 15.08
N TYR A 156 -10.92 -0.12 15.01
CA TYR A 156 -11.17 -1.32 14.18
C TYR A 156 -10.06 -2.37 14.21
N SER A 157 -9.53 -2.65 15.40
CA SER A 157 -8.38 -3.54 15.60
C SER A 157 -8.65 -4.56 16.70
N VAL A 158 -7.92 -5.68 16.66
CA VAL A 158 -7.90 -6.66 17.76
C VAL A 158 -7.39 -5.99 19.05
N ASP A 159 -6.36 -5.14 18.96
CA ASP A 159 -5.83 -4.40 20.12
C ASP A 159 -6.91 -3.52 20.78
N ARG A 160 -7.78 -2.87 19.99
CA ARG A 160 -8.90 -2.06 20.49
C ARG A 160 -10.03 -2.92 21.04
N ALA A 161 -10.34 -4.04 20.38
CA ALA A 161 -11.36 -4.98 20.83
C ALA A 161 -11.00 -5.63 22.18
N MET A 162 -9.70 -5.86 22.43
CA MET A 162 -9.19 -6.44 23.68
C MET A 162 -8.81 -5.39 24.74
N ASN A 163 -9.24 -4.14 24.58
CA ASN A 163 -8.90 -3.06 25.50
C ASN A 163 -9.65 -3.17 26.84
N THR A 164 -8.92 -3.11 27.96
CA THR A 164 -9.49 -3.05 29.33
C THR A 164 -9.29 -1.70 30.02
N ALA A 165 -8.67 -0.72 29.36
CA ALA A 165 -8.46 0.60 29.97
C ALA A 165 -9.79 1.29 30.25
N SER A 166 -9.93 1.87 31.44
CA SER A 166 -11.10 2.67 31.85
C SER A 166 -11.16 4.02 31.14
N ARG A 167 -10.01 4.58 30.77
CA ARG A 167 -9.93 5.85 30.03
C ARG A 167 -10.36 5.65 28.57
N PRO A 168 -11.20 6.54 28.02
CA PRO A 168 -11.57 6.47 26.62
C PRO A 168 -10.35 6.71 25.73
N VAL A 169 -10.31 6.00 24.60
CA VAL A 169 -9.31 6.26 23.55
C VAL A 169 -9.70 7.55 22.83
N PRO A 170 -8.76 8.49 22.61
CA PRO A 170 -9.05 9.75 21.94
C PRO A 170 -9.53 9.50 20.50
N LEU A 171 -10.52 10.28 20.06
CA LEU A 171 -11.08 10.20 18.71
C LEU A 171 -10.14 10.82 17.66
N ARG A 172 -9.41 11.87 18.07
CA ARG A 172 -8.48 12.63 17.23
C ARG A 172 -7.11 12.68 17.87
N ILE A 173 -6.07 12.70 17.04
CA ILE A 173 -4.68 12.66 17.51
C ILE A 173 -3.86 13.68 16.74
N LEU A 174 -3.10 14.48 17.50
CA LEU A 174 -2.09 15.39 17.00
C LEU A 174 -0.73 15.00 17.61
N SER A 175 0.27 14.85 16.75
CA SER A 175 1.62 14.43 17.10
C SER A 175 2.62 14.86 16.03
N GLY A 176 3.91 14.81 16.33
CA GLY A 176 4.95 14.95 15.32
C GLY A 176 4.82 13.92 14.19
N ALA A 177 4.35 12.71 14.50
CA ALA A 177 4.12 11.65 13.52
C ALA A 177 2.94 11.92 12.58
N THR A 178 1.83 12.48 13.09
CA THR A 178 0.67 12.85 12.24
C THR A 178 1.03 14.02 11.33
N LEU A 179 1.80 15.00 11.84
CA LEU A 179 2.32 16.11 11.03
C LEU A 179 3.31 15.60 9.97
N ALA A 180 4.18 14.65 10.33
CA ALA A 180 5.10 14.03 9.38
C ALA A 180 4.37 13.26 8.27
N LEU A 181 3.30 12.52 8.59
CA LEU A 181 2.46 11.88 7.56
C LEU A 181 1.81 12.92 6.64
N MET A 182 1.25 14.00 7.19
CA MET A 182 0.63 15.07 6.40
C MET A 182 1.66 15.74 5.47
N ALA A 183 2.84 16.07 5.99
CA ALA A 183 3.91 16.69 5.21
C ALA A 183 4.47 15.73 4.15
N GLN A 184 4.67 14.45 4.49
CA GLN A 184 5.07 13.42 3.53
C GLN A 184 4.08 13.31 2.37
N GLN A 185 2.78 13.42 2.64
CA GLN A 185 1.78 13.41 1.58
C GLN A 185 1.96 14.60 0.63
N CYS A 186 2.26 15.79 1.15
CA CYS A 186 2.60 16.95 0.33
C CYS A 186 3.90 16.72 -0.45
N PHE A 187 4.93 16.12 0.16
CA PHE A 187 6.22 15.88 -0.49
C PHE A 187 6.07 15.04 -1.75
N ILE A 188 5.29 13.95 -1.70
CA ILE A 188 5.07 13.05 -2.83
C ILE A 188 4.61 13.82 -4.08
N TYR A 189 3.70 14.79 -3.93
CA TYR A 189 3.12 15.52 -5.05
C TYR A 189 3.88 16.80 -5.39
N ILE A 190 4.23 17.63 -4.41
CA ILE A 190 4.86 18.93 -4.65
C ILE A 190 6.26 18.76 -5.24
N PHE A 191 7.06 17.81 -4.74
CA PHE A 191 8.36 17.55 -5.33
C PHE A 191 8.22 16.88 -6.70
N SER A 192 7.21 16.03 -6.92
CA SER A 192 6.87 15.53 -8.27
C SER A 192 6.57 16.67 -9.23
N ALA A 193 5.72 17.61 -8.84
CA ALA A 193 5.41 18.79 -9.62
C ALA A 193 6.67 19.63 -9.89
N ALA A 194 7.55 19.79 -8.91
CA ALA A 194 8.83 20.48 -9.07
C ALA A 194 9.73 19.82 -10.13
N PHE A 195 9.82 18.48 -10.16
CA PHE A 195 10.53 17.78 -11.25
C PHE A 195 9.85 18.02 -12.60
N LYS A 196 8.52 17.91 -12.67
CA LYS A 196 7.74 18.03 -13.91
C LYS A 196 7.83 19.41 -14.54
N THR A 197 7.79 20.47 -13.72
CA THR A 197 7.91 21.86 -14.18
C THR A 197 9.26 22.16 -14.85
N THR A 198 10.27 21.30 -14.73
CA THR A 198 11.55 21.46 -15.44
C THR A 198 11.51 21.05 -16.91
N SER A 199 10.41 20.45 -17.41
CA SER A 199 10.25 20.04 -18.81
C SER A 199 9.16 20.85 -19.52
N THR A 200 9.43 21.22 -20.77
CA THR A 200 8.46 21.91 -21.63
C THR A 200 7.20 21.07 -21.87
N THR A 201 7.32 19.73 -21.85
CA THR A 201 6.18 18.79 -22.01
C THR A 201 5.08 18.99 -20.97
N TRP A 202 5.45 19.39 -19.74
CA TRP A 202 4.47 19.74 -18.72
C TRP A 202 4.08 21.21 -18.78
N TRP A 203 5.06 22.11 -18.95
CA TRP A 203 4.84 23.54 -19.05
C TRP A 203 5.92 24.22 -19.91
N PRO A 204 5.57 25.00 -20.95
CA PRO A 204 4.21 25.44 -21.30
C PRO A 204 3.49 24.56 -22.33
N ASP A 205 4.11 23.51 -22.89
CA ASP A 205 3.55 22.80 -24.05
C ASP A 205 2.31 21.96 -23.71
N GLY A 206 2.23 21.45 -22.48
CA GLY A 206 1.10 20.68 -21.99
C GLY A 206 0.89 19.32 -22.67
N SER A 207 1.93 18.73 -23.27
CA SER A 207 1.91 17.45 -24.00
C SER A 207 2.18 16.22 -23.13
N ALA A 208 2.45 16.37 -21.83
CA ALA A 208 2.87 15.25 -20.98
C ALA A 208 1.84 14.10 -20.88
N VAL A 209 0.54 14.37 -20.76
CA VAL A 209 -0.46 13.29 -20.72
C VAL A 209 -0.50 12.51 -22.04
N TYR A 210 -0.29 13.18 -23.18
CA TYR A 210 -0.15 12.49 -24.46
C TYR A 210 1.03 11.50 -24.45
N TYR A 211 2.21 11.92 -24.01
CA TYR A 211 3.37 11.03 -23.94
C TYR A 211 3.19 9.92 -22.91
N ALA A 212 2.58 10.20 -21.75
CA ALA A 212 2.31 9.18 -20.75
C ALA A 212 1.34 8.09 -21.25
N LEU A 213 0.31 8.48 -22.01
CA LEU A 213 -0.65 7.53 -22.62
C LEU A 213 -0.10 6.87 -23.88
N SER A 214 0.88 7.48 -24.55
CA SER A 214 1.59 6.87 -25.69
C SER A 214 2.66 5.88 -25.25
N TYR A 215 2.94 5.80 -23.94
CA TYR A 215 3.90 4.86 -23.38
C TYR A 215 3.27 3.48 -23.20
N ASP A 216 3.54 2.62 -24.15
CA ASP A 216 2.90 1.33 -24.35
C ASP A 216 3.18 0.32 -23.24
N GLN A 217 4.28 0.49 -22.51
CA GLN A 217 4.56 -0.37 -21.37
C GLN A 217 3.46 -0.27 -20.31
N TYR A 218 2.85 0.90 -20.15
CA TYR A 218 1.87 1.14 -19.09
C TYR A 218 0.45 1.32 -19.60
N VAL A 219 0.22 1.82 -20.81
CA VAL A 219 -1.13 2.17 -21.26
C VAL A 219 -2.13 0.99 -21.18
N THR A 220 -3.35 1.26 -20.74
CA THR A 220 -4.48 0.32 -20.82
C THR A 220 -5.26 0.53 -22.12
N ALA A 221 -6.22 -0.35 -22.43
CA ALA A 221 -7.12 -0.14 -23.57
C ALA A 221 -7.87 1.21 -23.47
N LEU A 222 -8.32 1.59 -22.27
CA LEU A 222 -8.96 2.88 -22.06
C LEU A 222 -7.98 4.03 -22.23
N GLY A 223 -6.76 3.94 -21.66
CA GLY A 223 -5.73 4.96 -21.85
C GLY A 223 -5.40 5.19 -23.32
N HIS A 224 -5.28 4.11 -24.10
CA HIS A 224 -5.04 4.17 -25.54
C HIS A 224 -6.23 4.81 -26.28
N PHE A 225 -7.46 4.50 -25.88
CA PHE A 225 -8.66 5.16 -26.42
C PHE A 225 -8.64 6.68 -26.18
N LEU A 226 -8.20 7.13 -25.00
CA LEU A 226 -8.15 8.55 -24.66
C LEU A 226 -7.15 9.35 -25.50
N LEU A 227 -6.19 8.72 -26.18
CA LEU A 227 -5.29 9.40 -27.12
C LEU A 227 -6.05 10.14 -28.24
N ASN A 228 -7.30 9.74 -28.53
CA ASN A 228 -8.15 10.36 -29.53
C ASN A 228 -8.82 11.67 -29.06
N LEU A 229 -8.65 12.07 -27.80
CA LEU A 229 -9.32 13.25 -27.22
C LEU A 229 -8.63 14.59 -27.54
N GLY A 230 -7.51 14.57 -28.28
CA GLY A 230 -6.85 15.76 -28.80
C GLY A 230 -6.58 16.83 -27.72
N PRO A 231 -7.11 18.07 -27.84
CA PRO A 231 -6.85 19.16 -26.89
C PRO A 231 -7.22 18.88 -25.43
N LEU A 232 -8.12 17.93 -25.15
CA LEU A 232 -8.46 17.58 -23.77
C LEU A 232 -7.27 16.99 -23.00
N LEU A 233 -6.33 16.32 -23.70
CA LEU A 233 -5.11 15.80 -23.06
C LEU A 233 -4.25 16.93 -22.51
N THR A 234 -4.20 18.08 -23.21
CA THR A 234 -3.52 19.28 -22.74
C THR A 234 -4.14 19.83 -21.46
N ILE A 235 -5.48 19.85 -21.39
CA ILE A 235 -6.19 20.23 -20.16
C ILE A 235 -5.84 19.27 -19.01
N PHE A 236 -5.84 17.96 -19.25
CA PHE A 236 -5.47 16.97 -18.24
C PHE A 236 -4.02 17.14 -17.77
N THR A 237 -3.08 17.50 -18.66
CA THR A 237 -1.70 17.82 -18.28
C THR A 237 -1.65 18.96 -17.27
N PHE A 238 -2.28 20.10 -17.58
CA PHE A 238 -2.25 21.25 -16.69
C PHE A 238 -3.03 21.03 -15.40
N VAL A 239 -4.20 20.38 -15.46
CA VAL A 239 -4.97 20.02 -14.26
C VAL A 239 -4.14 19.13 -13.35
N THR A 240 -3.46 18.12 -13.88
CA THR A 240 -2.58 17.24 -13.09
C THR A 240 -1.46 18.05 -12.43
N LEU A 241 -0.78 18.92 -13.18
CA LEU A 241 0.32 19.73 -12.67
C LEU A 241 -0.12 20.71 -11.56
N VAL A 242 -1.22 21.44 -11.78
CA VAL A 242 -1.80 22.37 -10.79
C VAL A 242 -2.25 21.61 -9.55
N LEU A 243 -2.90 20.47 -9.74
CA LEU A 243 -3.35 19.63 -8.63
C LEU A 243 -2.18 19.11 -7.81
N GLU A 244 -1.05 18.73 -8.42
CA GLU A 244 0.13 18.28 -7.68
C GLU A 244 0.81 19.40 -6.87
N TRP A 245 0.84 20.63 -7.41
CA TRP A 245 1.39 21.80 -6.69
C TRP A 245 0.50 22.27 -5.53
N VAL A 246 -0.81 22.41 -5.77
CA VAL A 246 -1.72 23.13 -4.87
C VAL A 246 -2.63 22.18 -4.09
N GLY A 247 -3.07 21.10 -4.72
CA GLY A 247 -4.03 20.15 -4.15
C GLY A 247 -3.66 19.64 -2.75
N PRO A 248 -2.41 19.19 -2.49
CA PRO A 248 -2.04 18.66 -1.19
C PRO A 248 -2.04 19.70 -0.09
N LEU A 249 -1.89 21.00 -0.42
CA LEU A 249 -1.90 22.07 0.57
C LEU A 249 -3.29 22.31 1.17
N LEU A 250 -4.35 21.83 0.51
CA LEU A 250 -5.73 21.92 1.03
C LEU A 250 -5.88 21.24 2.40
N ILE A 251 -5.11 20.19 2.71
CA ILE A 251 -5.18 19.54 4.03
C ILE A 251 -4.69 20.43 5.18
N TRP A 252 -3.92 21.47 4.83
CA TRP A 252 -3.36 22.48 5.73
C TRP A 252 -4.18 23.78 5.73
N SER A 253 -5.25 23.88 4.93
CA SER A 253 -6.07 25.10 4.87
C SER A 253 -6.67 25.41 6.25
N PRO A 254 -6.47 26.63 6.80
CA PRO A 254 -7.09 27.03 8.05
C PRO A 254 -8.58 27.36 7.87
N TRP A 255 -9.01 27.66 6.64
CA TRP A 255 -10.39 27.99 6.29
C TRP A 255 -11.16 26.71 5.96
N ARG A 256 -12.29 26.50 6.67
CA ARG A 256 -13.16 25.32 6.52
C ARG A 256 -12.36 24.01 6.33
N ASN A 257 -11.40 23.77 7.23
CA ASN A 257 -10.37 22.72 7.09
C ASN A 257 -10.97 21.34 6.70
N ASP A 258 -12.05 20.91 7.35
CA ASP A 258 -12.72 19.65 7.03
C ASP A 258 -13.23 19.58 5.59
N ALA A 259 -13.81 20.68 5.07
CA ALA A 259 -14.28 20.74 3.69
C ALA A 259 -13.09 20.72 2.72
N CYS A 260 -12.04 21.50 2.98
CA CYS A 260 -10.82 21.48 2.17
C CYS A 260 -10.15 20.10 2.16
N ARG A 261 -10.09 19.42 3.31
CA ARG A 261 -9.58 18.05 3.43
C ARG A 261 -10.42 17.07 2.62
N LEU A 262 -11.75 17.12 2.71
CA LEU A 262 -12.62 16.26 1.91
C LEU A 262 -12.48 16.51 0.42
N THR A 263 -12.39 17.77 0.00
CA THR A 263 -12.12 18.12 -1.40
C THR A 263 -10.79 17.54 -1.87
N ALA A 264 -9.72 17.66 -1.07
CA ALA A 264 -8.42 17.06 -1.40
C ALA A 264 -8.53 15.54 -1.54
N VAL A 265 -9.16 14.86 -0.58
CA VAL A 265 -9.38 13.41 -0.62
C VAL A 265 -10.14 13.01 -1.89
N ALA A 266 -11.24 13.69 -2.21
CA ALA A 266 -12.04 13.40 -3.39
C ALA A 266 -11.25 13.61 -4.70
N LEU A 267 -10.52 14.73 -4.82
CA LEU A 267 -9.73 15.06 -6.00
C LEU A 267 -8.64 14.02 -6.23
N PHE A 268 -7.86 13.66 -5.20
CA PHE A 268 -6.77 12.72 -5.36
C PHE A 268 -7.24 11.27 -5.52
N ILE A 269 -8.32 10.85 -4.85
CA ILE A 269 -8.90 9.53 -5.12
C ILE A 269 -9.36 9.45 -6.58
N SER A 270 -9.99 10.51 -7.10
CA SER A 270 -10.42 10.57 -8.51
C SER A 270 -9.24 10.55 -9.47
N LEU A 271 -8.17 11.32 -9.17
CA LEU A 271 -6.93 11.32 -9.96
C LEU A 271 -6.32 9.91 -10.05
N HIS A 272 -6.15 9.24 -8.91
CA HIS A 272 -5.55 7.90 -8.87
C HIS A 272 -6.46 6.83 -9.45
N ALA A 273 -7.77 6.94 -9.30
CA ALA A 273 -8.72 6.09 -10.01
C ALA A 273 -8.57 6.28 -11.53
N GLY A 274 -8.45 7.52 -12.01
CA GLY A 274 -8.14 7.85 -13.40
C GLY A 274 -6.84 7.21 -13.90
N PHE A 275 -5.77 7.29 -13.11
CA PHE A 275 -4.50 6.61 -13.41
C PHE A 275 -4.66 5.09 -13.45
N GLY A 276 -5.35 4.48 -12.48
CA GLY A 276 -5.55 3.02 -12.45
C GLY A 276 -6.41 2.49 -13.59
N LEU A 277 -7.31 3.32 -14.14
CA LEU A 277 -8.12 2.98 -15.30
C LEU A 277 -7.37 3.14 -16.63
N THR A 278 -6.42 4.07 -16.71
CA THR A 278 -5.72 4.43 -17.97
C THR A 278 -4.31 3.88 -18.08
N LEU A 279 -3.68 3.52 -16.95
CA LEU A 279 -2.30 3.04 -16.86
C LEU A 279 -2.19 1.83 -15.92
N ASN A 280 -1.50 0.79 -16.37
CA ASN A 280 -1.15 -0.41 -15.61
C ASN A 280 0.07 -0.16 -14.70
N LEU A 281 -0.15 0.51 -13.57
CA LEU A 281 0.89 0.92 -12.61
C LEU A 281 1.02 -0.03 -11.39
N GLY A 282 0.51 -1.25 -11.50
CA GLY A 282 0.53 -2.24 -10.41
C GLY A 282 -0.20 -1.75 -9.16
N ILE A 283 0.43 -1.86 -7.99
CA ILE A 283 -0.15 -1.44 -6.70
C ILE A 283 -0.30 0.07 -6.56
N PHE A 284 0.29 0.88 -7.45
CA PHE A 284 0.45 2.32 -7.22
C PHE A 284 -0.87 3.10 -7.05
N PRO A 285 -1.89 2.91 -7.91
CA PRO A 285 -3.13 3.67 -7.79
C PRO A 285 -3.87 3.35 -6.50
N ALA A 286 -3.97 2.06 -6.16
CA ALA A 286 -4.60 1.60 -4.92
C ALA A 286 -3.87 2.10 -3.68
N LEU A 287 -2.54 2.03 -3.67
CA LEU A 287 -1.72 2.57 -2.60
C LEU A 287 -1.97 4.07 -2.41
N SER A 288 -1.94 4.84 -3.50
CA SER A 288 -2.13 6.29 -3.43
C SER A 288 -3.53 6.65 -2.94
N ILE A 289 -4.58 5.92 -3.35
CA ILE A 289 -5.93 6.08 -2.78
C ILE A 289 -5.92 5.83 -1.27
N VAL A 290 -5.28 4.75 -0.82
CA VAL A 290 -5.20 4.37 0.58
C VAL A 290 -4.52 5.44 1.44
N THR A 291 -3.46 6.10 0.96
CA THR A 291 -2.79 7.15 1.74
C THR A 291 -3.71 8.34 2.00
N TRP A 292 -4.58 8.67 1.04
CA TRP A 292 -5.56 9.75 1.19
C TRP A 292 -6.68 9.46 2.19
N LEU A 293 -7.02 8.19 2.42
CA LEU A 293 -8.04 7.81 3.42
C LEU A 293 -7.66 8.24 4.85
N ALA A 294 -6.38 8.44 5.13
CA ALA A 294 -5.91 8.93 6.43
C ALA A 294 -6.40 10.35 6.77
N PHE A 295 -6.81 11.14 5.76
CA PHE A 295 -7.18 12.54 5.90
C PHE A 295 -8.69 12.79 5.89
N ILE A 296 -9.52 11.73 5.87
CA ILE A 296 -10.97 11.87 6.07
C ILE A 296 -11.22 12.49 7.45
N PRO A 297 -11.90 13.65 7.56
CA PRO A 297 -12.08 14.35 8.81
C PRO A 297 -13.16 13.71 9.69
N THR A 298 -13.15 14.04 10.97
CA THR A 298 -14.13 13.56 11.96
C THR A 298 -15.57 13.90 11.57
N SER A 299 -15.85 15.08 11.02
CA SER A 299 -17.19 15.48 10.59
C SER A 299 -17.80 14.52 9.55
N ALA A 300 -16.99 14.03 8.61
CA ALA A 300 -17.43 13.04 7.62
C ALA A 300 -17.80 11.71 8.29
N TRP A 301 -17.03 11.28 9.27
CA TRP A 301 -17.32 10.08 10.06
C TRP A 301 -18.57 10.23 10.93
N GLU A 302 -18.78 11.39 11.55
CA GLU A 302 -19.99 11.64 12.35
C GLU A 302 -21.23 11.68 11.46
N PHE A 303 -21.15 12.33 10.30
CA PHE A 303 -22.22 12.32 9.30
C PHE A 303 -22.55 10.88 8.86
N LEU A 304 -21.52 10.08 8.53
CA LEU A 304 -21.72 8.68 8.14
C LEU A 304 -22.30 7.86 9.29
N SER A 305 -21.81 8.07 10.52
CA SER A 305 -22.30 7.39 11.72
C SER A 305 -23.78 7.68 11.96
N GLN A 306 -24.20 8.95 11.86
CA GLN A 306 -25.60 9.33 11.99
C GLN A 306 -26.47 8.69 10.90
N LYS A 307 -25.98 8.61 9.65
CA LYS A 307 -26.72 7.98 8.56
C LYS A 307 -26.86 6.46 8.75
N VAL A 308 -25.84 5.81 9.28
CA VAL A 308 -25.77 4.35 9.43
C VAL A 308 -26.44 3.85 10.71
N TYR A 309 -26.28 4.57 11.83
CA TYR A 309 -26.73 4.17 13.17
C TYR A 309 -27.74 5.12 13.81
N GLY A 310 -28.19 6.16 13.10
CA GLY A 310 -29.22 7.08 13.60
C GLY A 310 -30.64 6.49 13.60
N SER A 311 -31.65 7.35 13.76
CA SER A 311 -33.05 6.97 14.01
C SER A 311 -33.82 6.31 12.85
N GLN A 312 -33.13 5.86 11.79
CA GLN A 312 -33.73 5.11 10.70
C GLN A 312 -34.01 3.66 11.12
N PRO A 313 -34.99 2.94 10.53
CA PRO A 313 -35.33 1.56 10.94
C PRO A 313 -34.12 0.60 10.98
N GLN A 314 -33.23 0.66 9.99
CA GLN A 314 -31.99 -0.14 9.99
C GLN A 314 -30.98 0.32 11.05
N GLY A 315 -30.91 1.63 11.33
CA GLY A 315 -30.08 2.16 12.42
C GLY A 315 -30.62 1.75 13.78
N PHE A 316 -31.94 1.71 13.94
CA PHE A 316 -32.61 1.17 15.13
C PHE A 316 -32.32 -0.33 15.29
N ALA A 317 -32.37 -1.10 14.20
CA ALA A 317 -31.99 -2.51 14.22
C ALA A 317 -30.54 -2.74 14.69
N ARG A 318 -29.60 -1.87 14.28
CA ARG A 318 -28.20 -1.92 14.71
C ARG A 318 -28.00 -1.50 16.16
N THR A 319 -28.68 -0.44 16.60
CA THR A 319 -28.52 0.15 17.94
C THR A 319 -29.30 -0.61 19.02
N GLY A 320 -30.40 -1.26 18.66
CA GLY A 320 -31.20 -2.13 19.53
C GLY A 320 -30.60 -3.53 19.73
N LEU A 321 -29.62 -3.93 18.91
CA LEU A 321 -28.92 -5.21 19.01
C LEU A 321 -28.22 -5.37 20.37
N LYS A 322 -28.43 -6.50 21.04
CA LYS A 322 -27.69 -6.91 22.25
C LYS A 322 -27.10 -8.30 22.05
N ILE A 323 -25.86 -8.51 22.49
CA ILE A 323 -25.19 -9.80 22.36
C ILE A 323 -24.81 -10.31 23.75
N PHE A 324 -25.32 -11.48 24.08
CA PHE A 324 -25.05 -12.18 25.34
C PHE A 324 -24.13 -13.37 25.12
N TYR A 325 -23.14 -13.51 26.00
CA TYR A 325 -22.17 -14.59 25.97
C TYR A 325 -22.04 -15.26 27.33
N ASP A 326 -21.50 -16.46 27.34
CA ASP A 326 -21.27 -17.22 28.56
C ASP A 326 -20.12 -16.61 29.41
N ALA A 327 -20.43 -16.22 30.65
CA ALA A 327 -19.46 -15.67 31.61
C ALA A 327 -18.26 -16.59 31.87
N ASP A 328 -18.50 -17.90 31.93
CA ASP A 328 -17.48 -18.90 32.28
C ASP A 328 -16.62 -19.31 31.08
N CYS A 329 -16.93 -18.77 29.89
CA CYS A 329 -16.26 -19.08 28.64
C CYS A 329 -15.38 -17.90 28.17
N GLY A 330 -14.10 -17.92 28.55
CA GLY A 330 -13.12 -16.92 28.09
C GLY A 330 -12.95 -16.85 26.56
N PHE A 331 -13.17 -17.97 25.85
CA PHE A 331 -13.24 -18.01 24.39
C PHE A 331 -14.42 -17.19 23.86
N CYS A 332 -15.62 -17.44 24.39
CA CYS A 332 -16.87 -16.81 23.97
C CYS A 332 -16.80 -15.30 24.16
N LYS A 333 -16.29 -14.84 25.32
CA LYS A 333 -16.02 -13.43 25.58
C LYS A 333 -15.15 -12.78 24.51
N LYS A 334 -14.03 -13.40 24.13
CA LYS A 334 -13.13 -12.83 23.10
C LYS A 334 -13.81 -12.77 21.74
N VAL A 335 -14.51 -13.83 21.36
CA VAL A 335 -15.18 -13.94 20.06
C VAL A 335 -16.23 -12.83 19.88
N VAL A 336 -17.10 -12.57 20.87
CA VAL A 336 -18.13 -11.53 20.71
C VAL A 336 -17.53 -10.12 20.62
N TYR A 337 -16.43 -9.84 21.31
CA TYR A 337 -15.71 -8.57 21.18
C TYR A 337 -15.06 -8.42 19.78
N LEU A 338 -14.51 -9.50 19.24
CA LEU A 338 -13.95 -9.53 17.88
C LEU A 338 -15.04 -9.39 16.82
N ILE A 339 -16.16 -10.09 16.94
CA ILE A 339 -17.31 -10.01 16.03
C ILE A 339 -17.84 -8.56 16.00
N ARG A 340 -18.07 -7.95 17.17
CA ARG A 340 -18.53 -6.55 17.26
C ARG A 340 -17.58 -5.59 16.54
N MET A 341 -16.27 -5.81 16.67
CA MET A 341 -15.24 -4.99 16.01
C MET A 341 -15.21 -5.23 14.50
N LEU A 342 -15.13 -6.48 14.05
CA LEU A 342 -15.01 -6.86 12.65
C LEU A 342 -16.24 -6.45 11.84
N LEU A 343 -17.43 -6.61 12.42
CA LEU A 343 -18.69 -6.27 11.75
C LEU A 343 -19.02 -4.79 11.83
N VAL A 344 -18.17 -3.96 12.45
CA VAL A 344 -18.37 -2.53 12.62
C VAL A 344 -19.75 -2.28 13.25
N LEU A 345 -20.00 -2.89 14.41
CA LEU A 345 -21.22 -2.71 15.19
C LEU A 345 -20.87 -1.93 16.48
N PRO A 346 -20.49 -0.65 16.36
CA PRO A 346 -20.14 0.15 17.52
C PRO A 346 -21.36 0.28 18.45
N HIS A 347 -21.11 0.45 19.75
CA HIS A 347 -22.14 0.62 20.79
C HIS A 347 -23.01 -0.60 21.10
N THR A 348 -22.95 -1.70 20.34
CA THR A 348 -23.65 -2.95 20.68
C THR A 348 -23.26 -3.41 22.09
N PRO A 349 -24.22 -3.47 23.03
CA PRO A 349 -23.99 -3.97 24.38
C PRO A 349 -23.55 -5.43 24.35
N LEU A 350 -22.46 -5.72 25.06
CA LEU A 350 -21.98 -7.08 25.29
C LEU A 350 -22.15 -7.39 26.78
N ALA A 351 -22.98 -8.36 27.11
CA ALA A 351 -23.29 -8.74 28.49
C ALA A 351 -23.17 -10.25 28.69
N THR A 352 -23.05 -10.68 29.94
CA THR A 352 -23.05 -12.11 30.28
C THR A 352 -24.48 -12.62 30.28
N ALA A 353 -24.76 -13.79 29.71
CA ALA A 353 -26.10 -14.37 29.72
C ALA A 353 -26.63 -14.56 31.16
N GLN A 354 -25.75 -14.91 32.09
CA GLN A 354 -26.02 -15.08 33.52
C GLN A 354 -26.55 -13.83 34.22
N SER A 355 -26.43 -12.63 33.64
CA SER A 355 -26.99 -11.42 34.25
C SER A 355 -28.51 -11.30 34.10
N ILE A 356 -29.14 -12.13 33.25
CA ILE A 356 -30.59 -12.12 33.00
C ILE A 356 -31.09 -13.58 32.98
N PRO A 357 -31.94 -14.01 33.93
CA PRO A 357 -32.36 -15.41 34.06
C PRO A 357 -32.93 -16.02 32.77
N GLU A 358 -33.79 -15.28 32.05
CA GLU A 358 -34.39 -15.74 30.80
C GLU A 358 -33.33 -16.00 29.70
N ILE A 359 -32.36 -15.09 29.57
CA ILE A 359 -31.29 -15.22 28.59
C ILE A 359 -30.34 -16.35 28.97
N HIS A 360 -30.06 -16.53 30.26
CA HIS A 360 -29.25 -17.65 30.75
C HIS A 360 -29.91 -18.99 30.41
N GLN A 361 -31.20 -19.15 30.69
CA GLN A 361 -31.95 -20.37 30.38
C GLN A 361 -31.99 -20.63 28.86
N ALA A 362 -32.19 -19.59 28.05
CA ALA A 362 -32.15 -19.70 26.59
C ALA A 362 -30.76 -20.14 26.08
N MET A 363 -29.69 -19.57 26.65
CA MET A 363 -28.30 -19.91 26.32
C MET A 363 -27.99 -21.38 26.61
N GLU A 364 -28.40 -21.88 27.77
CA GLU A 364 -28.20 -23.28 28.18
C GLU A 364 -29.01 -24.24 27.32
N ARG A 365 -30.31 -23.96 27.13
CA ARG A 365 -31.21 -24.79 26.33
C ARG A 365 -30.74 -24.93 24.89
N GLN A 366 -30.22 -23.84 24.31
CA GLN A 366 -29.75 -23.82 22.91
C GLN A 366 -28.27 -24.18 22.78
N ASN A 367 -27.54 -24.33 23.88
CA ASN A 367 -26.08 -24.44 23.94
C ASN A 367 -25.37 -23.44 23.02
N SER A 368 -25.73 -22.16 23.16
CA SER A 368 -25.42 -21.12 22.19
C SER A 368 -25.31 -19.77 22.87
N TRP A 369 -24.46 -18.86 22.36
CA TRP A 369 -24.64 -17.42 22.59
C TRP A 369 -26.08 -16.97 22.25
N VAL A 370 -26.53 -15.87 22.84
CA VAL A 370 -27.89 -15.34 22.60
C VAL A 370 -27.77 -13.94 22.05
N ILE A 371 -28.30 -13.73 20.86
CA ILE A 371 -28.42 -12.42 20.25
C ILE A 371 -29.87 -11.99 20.39
N VAL A 372 -30.09 -10.82 20.96
CA VAL A 372 -31.42 -10.22 21.08
C VAL A 372 -31.49 -9.07 20.10
N ASP A 373 -32.43 -9.13 19.18
CA ASP A 373 -32.65 -8.06 18.22
C ASP A 373 -33.39 -6.86 18.83
N TRP A 374 -33.61 -5.84 18.00
CA TRP A 374 -34.32 -4.62 18.40
C TRP A 374 -35.81 -4.85 18.72
N GLN A 375 -36.41 -5.96 18.27
CA GLN A 375 -37.78 -6.36 18.58
C GLN A 375 -37.88 -7.27 19.81
N GLY A 376 -36.74 -7.69 20.37
CA GLY A 376 -36.67 -8.66 21.46
C GLY A 376 -36.64 -10.12 21.01
N GLN A 377 -36.54 -10.42 19.71
CA GLN A 377 -36.41 -11.78 19.22
C GLN A 377 -35.01 -12.34 19.47
N HIS A 378 -34.96 -13.64 19.77
CA HIS A 378 -33.73 -14.36 20.07
C HIS A 378 -33.18 -15.10 18.85
N HIS A 379 -31.90 -14.88 18.58
CA HIS A 379 -31.14 -15.51 17.51
C HIS A 379 -30.01 -16.36 18.10
N TYR A 380 -29.79 -17.56 17.54
CA TYR A 380 -28.90 -18.58 18.11
C TYR A 380 -27.94 -19.17 17.08
N LYS A 381 -26.87 -19.79 17.57
CA LYS A 381 -25.89 -20.58 16.81
C LYS A 381 -25.38 -19.80 15.58
N PHE A 382 -25.35 -20.45 14.43
CA PHE A 382 -24.91 -19.86 13.17
C PHE A 382 -25.91 -18.88 12.56
N GLU A 383 -27.21 -19.05 12.85
CA GLU A 383 -28.24 -18.08 12.45
C GLU A 383 -27.97 -16.71 13.10
N GLY A 384 -27.56 -16.71 14.37
CA GLY A 384 -27.09 -15.50 15.05
C GLY A 384 -25.91 -14.83 14.35
N ILE A 385 -24.96 -15.60 13.80
CA ILE A 385 -23.84 -15.05 12.98
C ILE A 385 -24.40 -14.38 11.72
N ALA A 386 -25.28 -15.07 10.99
CA ALA A 386 -25.91 -14.52 9.80
C ALA A 386 -26.72 -13.26 10.10
N TYR A 387 -27.38 -13.21 11.26
CA TYR A 387 -28.13 -12.05 11.73
C TYR A 387 -27.22 -10.85 11.99
N VAL A 388 -26.17 -10.99 12.82
CA VAL A 388 -25.25 -9.85 13.08
C VAL A 388 -24.51 -9.41 11.82
N VAL A 389 -24.20 -10.33 10.91
CA VAL A 389 -23.63 -9.99 9.58
C VAL A 389 -24.62 -9.16 8.77
N SER A 390 -25.91 -9.51 8.79
CA SER A 390 -26.95 -8.72 8.09
C SER A 390 -27.10 -7.29 8.61
N LEU A 391 -26.71 -7.04 9.87
CA LEU A 391 -26.68 -5.71 10.46
C LEU A 391 -25.38 -4.94 10.17
N SER A 392 -24.31 -5.61 9.77
CA SER A 392 -23.02 -4.97 9.48
C SER A 392 -23.13 -3.95 8.35
N PRO A 393 -22.69 -2.70 8.52
CA PRO A 393 -22.69 -1.71 7.44
C PRO A 393 -21.78 -2.10 6.26
N VAL A 394 -20.77 -2.93 6.52
CA VAL A 394 -19.77 -3.34 5.52
C VAL A 394 -20.10 -4.70 4.94
N PHE A 395 -20.57 -5.64 5.76
CA PHE A 395 -20.70 -7.05 5.38
C PHE A 395 -22.14 -7.55 5.23
N TRP A 396 -23.15 -6.67 5.29
CA TRP A 396 -24.57 -7.07 5.16
C TRP A 396 -24.88 -7.91 3.92
N GLY A 397 -24.21 -7.63 2.79
CA GLY A 397 -24.40 -8.35 1.53
C GLY A 397 -24.02 -9.83 1.58
N PHE A 398 -23.24 -10.27 2.58
CA PHE A 398 -22.90 -11.68 2.77
C PHE A 398 -23.98 -12.47 3.53
N ALA A 399 -24.94 -11.80 4.18
CA ALA A 399 -25.95 -12.49 4.96
C ALA A 399 -26.84 -13.45 4.16
N PRO A 400 -27.29 -13.13 2.92
CA PRO A 400 -28.03 -14.08 2.08
C PRO A 400 -27.24 -15.36 1.80
N LEU A 401 -25.93 -15.23 1.55
CA LEU A 401 -25.04 -16.38 1.36
C LEU A 401 -24.97 -17.22 2.64
N LEU A 402 -24.79 -16.61 3.81
CA LEU A 402 -24.77 -17.32 5.10
C LEU A 402 -26.09 -18.02 5.41
N ARG A 403 -27.22 -17.47 4.96
CA ARG A 403 -28.57 -18.06 5.11
C ARG A 403 -28.92 -19.09 4.04
N TRP A 404 -28.05 -19.31 3.04
CA TRP A 404 -28.24 -20.38 2.06
C TRP A 404 -28.25 -21.74 2.78
N LYS A 405 -29.30 -22.55 2.57
CA LYS A 405 -29.58 -23.76 3.37
C LYS A 405 -28.36 -24.69 3.56
N PRO A 406 -27.56 -25.01 2.52
CA PRO A 406 -26.36 -25.83 2.68
C PRO A 406 -25.34 -25.19 3.63
N LEU A 407 -25.05 -23.90 3.45
CA LEU A 407 -24.07 -23.19 4.29
C LEU A 407 -24.58 -23.02 5.72
N MET A 408 -25.87 -22.73 5.90
CA MET A 408 -26.50 -22.64 7.23
C MET A 408 -26.43 -23.98 7.98
N SER A 409 -26.67 -25.10 7.30
CA SER A 409 -26.58 -26.43 7.89
C SER A 409 -25.15 -26.78 8.33
N VAL A 410 -24.17 -26.57 7.43
CA VAL A 410 -22.75 -26.80 7.72
C VAL A 410 -22.26 -25.88 8.85
N GLY A 411 -22.60 -24.59 8.77
CA GLY A 411 -22.23 -23.59 9.76
C GLY A 411 -22.83 -23.88 11.14
N THR A 412 -24.07 -24.37 11.21
CA THR A 412 -24.70 -24.77 12.48
C THR A 412 -24.01 -25.98 13.10
N ARG A 413 -23.70 -27.01 12.31
CA ARG A 413 -22.93 -28.17 12.79
C ARG A 413 -21.54 -27.77 13.30
N PHE A 414 -20.87 -26.90 12.55
CA PHE A 414 -19.56 -26.37 12.98
C PHE A 414 -19.67 -25.56 14.28
N TYR A 415 -20.70 -24.73 14.41
CA TYR A 415 -20.96 -24.00 15.65
C TYR A 415 -21.20 -24.95 16.84
N GLU A 416 -22.05 -25.97 16.68
CA GLU A 416 -22.35 -26.96 17.72
C GLU A 416 -21.10 -27.74 18.14
N TRP A 417 -20.24 -28.07 17.17
CA TRP A 417 -18.93 -28.65 17.46
C TRP A 417 -18.05 -27.70 18.30
N ILE A 418 -17.98 -26.41 17.98
CA ILE A 418 -17.25 -25.42 18.79
C ILE A 418 -17.87 -25.29 20.19
N ALA A 419 -19.20 -25.25 20.27
CA ALA A 419 -19.94 -25.06 21.52
C ALA A 419 -19.74 -26.23 22.49
N THR A 420 -19.52 -27.44 21.98
CA THR A 420 -19.17 -28.64 22.77
C THR A 420 -17.67 -28.73 23.08
N HIS A 421 -16.81 -28.14 22.23
CA HIS A 421 -15.35 -28.20 22.36
C HIS A 421 -14.70 -26.85 22.73
N ARG A 422 -15.37 -26.02 23.55
CA ARG A 422 -14.92 -24.65 23.90
C ARG A 422 -13.49 -24.59 24.43
N LYS A 423 -13.02 -25.62 25.16
CA LYS A 423 -11.62 -25.71 25.65
C LYS A 423 -10.60 -25.80 24.51
N ILE A 424 -10.89 -26.56 23.45
CA ILE A 424 -10.03 -26.68 22.26
C ILE A 424 -10.09 -25.37 21.48
N ALA A 425 -11.29 -24.83 21.26
CA ALA A 425 -11.48 -23.54 20.58
C ALA A 425 -10.75 -22.38 21.31
N GLY A 426 -10.71 -22.42 22.64
CA GLY A 426 -9.96 -21.48 23.47
C GLY A 426 -8.46 -21.44 23.22
N ARG A 427 -7.85 -22.51 22.66
CA ARG A 427 -6.43 -22.51 22.28
C ARG A 427 -6.15 -21.53 21.13
N PHE A 428 -7.07 -21.40 20.17
CA PHE A 428 -6.94 -20.47 19.03
C PHE A 428 -7.03 -19.00 19.45
N THR A 429 -7.84 -18.68 20.45
CA THR A 429 -7.98 -17.28 20.94
C THR A 429 -7.06 -16.97 22.13
N LYS A 430 -6.24 -17.93 22.58
CA LYS A 430 -5.23 -17.74 23.65
C LYS A 430 -4.29 -16.54 23.38
N PRO A 431 -3.84 -16.25 22.14
CA PRO A 431 -2.98 -15.10 21.86
C PRO A 431 -3.66 -13.74 22.06
N PHE A 432 -4.99 -13.66 21.96
CA PHE A 432 -5.77 -12.43 22.16
C PHE A 432 -6.01 -12.21 23.66
N LYS A 433 -5.12 -11.44 24.30
CA LYS A 433 -5.20 -11.14 25.74
C LYS A 433 -5.84 -9.78 25.95
N PHE A 434 -6.81 -9.74 26.86
CA PHE A 434 -7.37 -8.49 27.36
C PHE A 434 -6.29 -7.70 28.10
N LYS A 435 -5.99 -6.48 27.63
CA LYS A 435 -4.93 -5.61 28.17
C LYS A 435 -5.32 -4.14 28.02
N PRO A 436 -4.85 -3.24 28.90
CA PRO A 436 -5.12 -1.82 28.75
C PRO A 436 -4.40 -1.26 27.51
N LEU A 437 -5.16 -0.68 26.59
CA LEU A 437 -4.65 0.02 25.41
C LEU A 437 -4.43 1.49 25.78
N THR A 438 -3.17 1.91 25.82
CA THR A 438 -2.82 3.32 26.00
C THR A 438 -2.31 3.90 24.68
N VAL A 439 -3.04 4.86 24.13
CA VAL A 439 -2.55 5.70 23.03
C VAL A 439 -1.56 6.71 23.61
N LYS A 440 -0.26 6.39 23.51
CA LYS A 440 0.82 7.27 23.99
C LYS A 440 1.40 8.03 22.83
N ASN A 441 1.57 9.34 23.00
CA ASN A 441 2.41 10.17 22.14
C ASN A 441 3.40 10.95 23.01
N PRO A 442 4.49 10.32 23.47
CA PRO A 442 5.47 11.01 24.28
C PRO A 442 6.18 12.08 23.44
N GLY A 443 6.47 13.23 24.05
CA GLY A 443 7.03 14.39 23.33
C GLY A 443 8.32 14.07 22.59
N TRP A 444 9.18 13.20 23.13
CA TRP A 444 10.42 12.78 22.47
C TRP A 444 10.19 12.00 21.17
N LEU A 445 9.14 11.17 21.07
CA LEU A 445 8.80 10.47 19.83
C LEU A 445 8.27 11.46 18.79
N SER A 446 7.50 12.46 19.22
CA SER A 446 7.08 13.55 18.33
C SER A 446 8.27 14.35 17.82
N ALA A 447 9.22 14.70 18.70
CA ALA A 447 10.45 15.40 18.31
C ALA A 447 11.30 14.58 17.34
N LEU A 448 11.47 13.27 17.60
CA LEU A 448 12.17 12.36 16.70
C LEU A 448 11.51 12.27 15.32
N ALA A 449 10.18 12.15 15.27
CA ALA A 449 9.44 12.11 14.01
C ALA A 449 9.62 13.40 13.20
N LEU A 450 9.59 14.56 13.86
CA LEU A 450 9.82 15.86 13.21
C LEU A 450 11.27 16.04 12.74
N LEU A 451 12.25 15.56 13.51
CA LEU A 451 13.65 15.55 13.09
C LEU A 451 13.85 14.70 11.83
N LEU A 452 13.30 13.48 11.81
CA LEU A 452 13.36 12.60 10.65
C LEU A 452 12.63 13.20 9.44
N LEU A 453 11.52 13.92 9.67
CA LEU A 453 10.80 14.64 8.63
C LEU A 453 11.66 15.76 8.04
N ALA A 454 12.38 16.51 8.87
CA ALA A 454 13.30 17.55 8.40
C ALA A 454 14.43 16.96 7.55
N LEU A 455 14.97 15.79 7.94
CA LEU A 455 15.97 15.08 7.12
C LEU A 455 15.38 14.60 5.78
N ALA A 456 14.17 14.05 5.79
CA ALA A 456 13.46 13.67 4.55
C ALA A 456 13.18 14.90 3.66
N PHE A 457 12.80 16.03 4.24
CA PHE A 457 12.63 17.29 3.51
C PHE A 457 13.94 17.75 2.87
N MET A 458 15.04 17.78 3.65
CA MET A 458 16.36 18.12 3.14
C MET A 458 16.79 17.20 1.99
N TRP A 459 16.48 15.90 2.07
CA TRP A 459 16.76 14.94 1.00
C TRP A 459 15.99 15.29 -0.28
N ASN A 460 14.69 15.59 -0.17
CA ASN A 460 13.87 15.96 -1.31
C ASN A 460 14.32 17.28 -1.95
N VAL A 461 14.62 18.30 -1.13
CA VAL A 461 15.18 19.57 -1.61
C VAL A 461 16.50 19.33 -2.34
N ARG A 462 17.39 18.51 -1.77
CA ARG A 462 18.65 18.13 -2.41
C ARG A 462 18.44 17.52 -3.78
N ASN A 463 17.50 16.59 -3.93
CA ASN A 463 17.23 15.98 -5.22
C ASN A 463 16.79 17.01 -6.26
N VAL A 464 15.90 17.95 -5.89
CA VAL A 464 15.43 18.99 -6.82
C VAL A 464 16.56 19.93 -7.23
N VAL A 465 17.33 20.46 -6.27
CA VAL A 465 18.42 21.41 -6.60
C VAL A 465 19.63 20.74 -7.25
N SER A 466 19.64 19.41 -7.37
CA SER A 466 20.67 18.64 -8.09
C SER A 466 20.30 18.37 -9.54
N ILE A 467 19.07 18.65 -9.97
CA ILE A 467 18.67 18.55 -11.39
C ILE A 467 19.38 19.67 -12.17
N PRO A 468 19.90 19.42 -13.40
CA PRO A 468 20.57 20.45 -14.21
C PRO A 468 19.82 21.79 -14.28
N ALA A 469 18.48 21.74 -14.48
CA ALA A 469 17.60 22.91 -14.52
C ALA A 469 17.71 23.85 -13.30
N PHE A 470 18.03 23.32 -12.11
CA PHE A 470 18.23 24.11 -10.89
C PHE A 470 19.71 24.20 -10.49
N ALA A 471 20.50 23.17 -10.76
CA ALA A 471 21.91 23.11 -10.40
C ALA A 471 22.71 24.24 -11.07
N ASP A 472 22.35 24.57 -12.31
CA ASP A 472 23.01 25.61 -13.12
C ASP A 472 22.30 26.97 -13.01
N SER A 473 21.32 27.09 -12.10
CA SER A 473 20.56 28.32 -11.92
C SER A 473 21.46 29.45 -11.37
N PRO A 474 21.43 30.65 -11.98
CA PRO A 474 22.16 31.81 -11.48
C PRO A 474 21.49 32.44 -10.23
N GLN A 475 20.31 31.96 -9.81
CA GLN A 475 19.56 32.55 -8.71
C GLN A 475 20.30 32.35 -7.36
N PRO A 476 20.62 33.44 -6.62
CA PRO A 476 21.38 33.34 -5.36
C PRO A 476 20.70 32.45 -4.32
N ALA A 477 19.37 32.46 -4.26
CA ALA A 477 18.59 31.63 -3.34
C ALA A 477 18.79 30.13 -3.62
N VAL A 478 18.76 29.71 -4.89
CA VAL A 478 18.96 28.31 -5.29
C VAL A 478 20.38 27.85 -4.96
N GLN A 479 21.38 28.69 -5.23
CA GLN A 479 22.79 28.40 -4.92
C GLN A 479 23.03 28.27 -3.41
N LEU A 480 22.43 29.14 -2.60
CA LEU A 480 22.50 29.06 -1.14
C LEU A 480 21.88 27.76 -0.63
N VAL A 481 20.66 27.43 -1.08
CA VAL A 481 19.97 26.18 -0.71
C VAL A 481 20.82 24.97 -1.08
N ARG A 482 21.33 24.91 -2.32
CA ARG A 482 22.23 23.85 -2.79
C ARG A 482 23.43 23.70 -1.88
N ARG A 483 24.15 24.79 -1.57
CA ARG A 483 25.32 24.78 -0.67
C ARG A 483 24.99 24.19 0.71
N VAL A 484 23.83 24.51 1.27
CA VAL A 484 23.39 23.98 2.57
C VAL A 484 23.10 22.48 2.48
N VAL A 485 22.28 22.05 1.52
CA VAL A 485 21.83 20.65 1.44
C VAL A 485 22.90 19.69 0.93
N THR A 486 23.92 20.19 0.22
CA THR A 486 25.09 19.41 -0.21
C THR A 486 26.31 19.61 0.70
N SER A 487 26.17 20.28 1.83
CA SER A 487 27.27 20.47 2.79
C SER A 487 27.78 19.15 3.35
N ARG A 488 29.06 19.10 3.77
CA ARG A 488 29.65 17.92 4.42
C ARG A 488 28.84 17.49 5.65
N THR A 489 28.30 18.44 6.40
CA THR A 489 27.45 18.18 7.57
C THR A 489 26.15 17.49 7.18
N ALA A 490 25.48 17.95 6.12
CA ALA A 490 24.27 17.29 5.61
C ALA A 490 24.56 15.86 5.10
N GLN A 491 25.67 15.68 4.38
CA GLN A 491 26.08 14.37 3.87
C GLN A 491 26.44 13.37 4.97
N ARG A 492 26.96 13.82 6.12
CA ARG A 492 27.21 12.95 7.29
C ARG A 492 25.94 12.30 7.84
N LEU A 493 24.77 12.85 7.54
CA LEU A 493 23.48 12.31 7.99
C LEU A 493 22.81 11.40 6.94
N ASP A 494 23.41 11.22 5.76
CA ASP A 494 22.82 10.43 4.66
C ASP A 494 22.58 8.97 5.04
N TRP A 495 23.41 8.42 5.93
CA TRP A 495 23.25 7.04 6.40
C TRP A 495 21.88 6.83 7.08
N VAL A 496 21.34 7.85 7.76
CA VAL A 496 20.01 7.78 8.38
C VAL A 496 18.96 7.57 7.29
N GLY A 497 19.02 8.38 6.22
CA GLY A 497 18.13 8.26 5.07
C GLY A 497 18.22 6.90 4.40
N ARG A 498 19.43 6.40 4.17
CA ARG A 498 19.67 5.10 3.49
C ARG A 498 19.25 3.90 4.32
N VAL A 499 19.57 3.88 5.62
CA VAL A 499 19.20 2.78 6.53
C VAL A 499 17.68 2.73 6.75
N THR A 500 17.02 3.89 6.84
CA THR A 500 15.56 3.97 6.97
C THR A 500 14.82 3.97 5.63
N ARG A 501 15.55 3.92 4.51
CA ARG A 501 15.01 4.10 3.16
C ARG A 501 14.10 5.32 2.98
N LEU A 502 14.34 6.37 3.76
CA LEU A 502 13.78 7.71 3.59
C LEU A 502 14.54 8.55 2.56
N ASP A 503 15.57 7.97 1.94
CA ASP A 503 16.13 8.49 0.70
C ASP A 503 15.14 8.28 -0.46
N GLN A 504 14.22 9.22 -0.57
CA GLN A 504 13.07 9.21 -1.48
C GLN A 504 13.39 9.91 -2.79
N SER A 505 12.68 9.56 -3.86
CA SER A 505 12.64 10.32 -5.12
C SER A 505 11.22 10.31 -5.69
N TRP A 506 10.73 11.46 -6.14
CA TRP A 506 9.36 11.64 -6.62
C TRP A 506 9.33 12.01 -8.11
N SER A 507 10.01 11.23 -8.96
CA SER A 507 10.23 11.58 -10.36
C SER A 507 9.40 10.75 -11.34
N ILE A 508 8.19 10.33 -10.95
CA ILE A 508 7.34 9.54 -11.86
C ILE A 508 6.83 10.42 -13.01
N PHE A 509 7.07 9.98 -14.25
CA PHE A 509 6.81 10.77 -15.46
C PHE A 509 7.45 12.17 -15.44
N ALA A 510 8.61 12.28 -14.77
CA ALA A 510 9.35 13.52 -14.62
C ALA A 510 10.84 13.32 -14.96
N PRO A 511 11.55 14.34 -15.49
CA PRO A 511 11.05 15.68 -15.79
C PRO A 511 10.01 15.72 -16.91
N GLY A 512 10.06 14.78 -17.86
CA GLY A 512 8.96 14.46 -18.77
C GLY A 512 8.59 12.98 -18.70
N PRO A 513 7.43 12.56 -19.22
CA PRO A 513 7.13 11.15 -19.43
C PRO A 513 8.19 10.48 -20.30
N PRO A 514 8.47 9.18 -20.11
CA PRO A 514 9.39 8.44 -20.97
C PRO A 514 8.98 8.53 -22.44
N THR A 515 9.96 8.74 -23.31
CA THR A 515 9.82 8.66 -24.77
C THR A 515 10.69 7.53 -25.35
N ASP A 516 11.43 6.82 -24.50
CA ASP A 516 12.15 5.59 -24.76
C ASP A 516 11.23 4.38 -24.50
N ASP A 517 10.48 3.99 -25.53
CA ASP A 517 9.62 2.82 -25.52
C ASP A 517 10.25 1.66 -26.30
N GLY A 518 9.56 0.52 -26.37
CA GLY A 518 10.00 -0.60 -27.18
C GLY A 518 9.51 -1.97 -26.72
N TRP A 519 10.05 -3.04 -27.27
CA TRP A 519 9.76 -4.39 -26.83
C TRP A 519 10.94 -5.31 -27.05
N HIS A 520 11.00 -6.39 -26.26
CA HIS A 520 12.07 -7.37 -26.38
C HIS A 520 11.63 -8.51 -27.31
N VAL A 521 12.56 -8.97 -28.13
CA VAL A 521 12.43 -10.19 -28.91
C VAL A 521 13.61 -11.08 -28.54
N ILE A 522 13.30 -12.28 -28.02
CA ILE A 522 14.32 -13.19 -27.50
C ILE A 522 14.28 -14.46 -28.35
N THR A 523 15.38 -14.71 -29.03
CA THR A 523 15.54 -15.85 -29.93
C THR A 523 16.58 -16.80 -29.34
N GLY A 524 16.45 -18.08 -29.64
CA GLY A 524 17.45 -19.07 -29.27
C GLY A 524 17.51 -20.19 -30.29
N THR A 525 18.71 -20.71 -30.52
CA THR A 525 18.90 -21.83 -31.44
C THR A 525 18.72 -23.13 -30.68
N SER A 526 17.84 -24.00 -31.15
CA SER A 526 17.64 -25.33 -30.58
C SER A 526 18.83 -26.25 -30.81
N LEU A 527 18.83 -27.43 -30.17
CA LEU A 527 19.86 -28.44 -30.40
C LEU A 527 19.88 -28.96 -31.86
N THR A 528 18.72 -29.01 -32.51
CA THR A 528 18.56 -29.41 -33.92
C THR A 528 18.93 -28.30 -34.90
N GLY A 529 19.06 -27.06 -34.44
CA GLY A 529 19.45 -25.90 -35.26
C GLY A 529 18.30 -24.95 -35.61
N ASP A 530 17.06 -25.30 -35.26
CA ASP A 530 15.88 -24.45 -35.48
C ASP A 530 15.91 -23.23 -34.56
N GLU A 531 15.57 -22.04 -35.09
CA GLU A 531 15.38 -20.83 -34.27
C GLU A 531 14.02 -20.86 -33.55
N ILE A 532 14.05 -20.56 -32.26
CA ILE A 532 12.89 -20.58 -31.37
C ILE A 532 12.66 -19.18 -30.78
N ASN A 533 11.39 -18.76 -30.74
CA ASN A 533 10.96 -17.64 -29.90
C ASN A 533 10.95 -18.08 -28.43
N VAL A 534 11.97 -17.69 -27.66
CA VAL A 534 12.18 -18.22 -26.29
C VAL A 534 11.04 -17.83 -25.34
N LEU A 535 10.43 -16.66 -25.56
CA LEU A 535 9.33 -16.18 -24.72
C LEU A 535 8.00 -16.85 -25.05
N LYS A 536 7.76 -17.15 -26.34
CA LYS A 536 6.57 -17.84 -26.83
C LYS A 536 6.96 -18.93 -27.83
N PRO A 537 7.42 -20.11 -27.38
CA PRO A 537 7.95 -21.15 -28.26
C PRO A 537 6.96 -21.67 -29.31
N GLN A 538 5.65 -21.50 -29.06
CA GLN A 538 4.59 -21.92 -29.98
C GLN A 538 4.32 -20.89 -31.09
N GLN A 539 4.99 -19.74 -31.09
CA GLN A 539 4.79 -18.66 -32.05
C GLN A 539 6.05 -18.42 -32.88
N SER A 540 5.85 -17.99 -34.13
CA SER A 540 6.95 -17.53 -34.98
C SER A 540 7.64 -16.32 -34.35
N ILE A 541 8.92 -16.14 -34.65
CA ILE A 541 9.65 -14.93 -34.27
C ILE A 541 9.07 -13.76 -35.07
N ARG A 542 8.74 -12.67 -34.39
CA ARG A 542 8.18 -11.44 -34.97
C ARG A 542 8.91 -10.25 -34.36
N PHE A 543 9.39 -9.36 -35.22
CA PHE A 543 10.06 -8.12 -34.81
C PHE A 543 9.10 -6.93 -34.84
N GLU A 544 7.91 -7.09 -35.41
CA GLU A 544 6.86 -6.09 -35.46
C GLU A 544 6.32 -5.76 -34.06
N LYS A 545 5.73 -4.56 -33.96
CA LYS A 545 5.15 -4.05 -32.71
C LYS A 545 4.04 -4.99 -32.21
N PRO A 546 4.13 -5.51 -30.98
CA PRO A 546 3.11 -6.39 -30.42
C PRO A 546 1.82 -5.62 -30.13
N SER A 547 0.69 -6.30 -30.28
CA SER A 547 -0.60 -5.73 -29.88
C SER A 547 -0.65 -5.46 -28.36
N LEU A 548 -1.56 -4.60 -27.90
CA LEU A 548 -1.77 -4.37 -26.46
C LEU A 548 -2.10 -5.68 -25.72
N GLY A 549 -2.86 -6.59 -26.35
CA GLY A 549 -3.15 -7.92 -25.81
C GLY A 549 -1.90 -8.79 -25.68
N ASP A 550 -1.03 -8.79 -26.69
CA ASP A 550 0.24 -9.53 -26.65
C ASP A 550 1.17 -9.02 -25.56
N ARG A 551 1.21 -7.70 -25.34
CA ARG A 551 2.01 -7.07 -24.27
C ARG A 551 1.51 -7.42 -22.88
N ALA A 552 0.20 -7.49 -22.67
CA ALA A 552 -0.37 -7.92 -21.39
C ALA A 552 0.01 -9.37 -21.05
N GLN A 553 0.14 -10.24 -22.05
CA GLN A 553 0.64 -11.61 -21.87
C GLN A 553 2.15 -11.66 -21.65
N PHE A 554 2.90 -10.80 -22.34
CA PHE A 554 4.36 -10.69 -22.22
C PHE A 554 4.76 -10.27 -20.80
N TYR A 555 4.15 -9.18 -20.31
CA TYR A 555 4.37 -8.63 -18.99
C TYR A 555 3.39 -9.24 -17.99
N LYS A 556 3.62 -10.51 -17.62
CA LYS A 556 2.78 -11.31 -16.69
C LYS A 556 2.29 -10.51 -15.48
N ASN A 557 3.15 -9.65 -14.94
CA ASN A 557 2.87 -8.75 -13.84
C ASN A 557 3.77 -7.50 -13.91
N MET A 558 3.55 -6.58 -12.98
CA MET A 558 4.31 -5.33 -12.89
C MET A 558 5.80 -5.57 -12.64
N GLN A 559 6.18 -6.62 -11.89
CA GLN A 559 7.59 -6.90 -11.59
C GLN A 559 8.36 -7.31 -12.84
N TRP A 560 7.83 -8.22 -13.66
CA TRP A 560 8.43 -8.54 -14.96
C TRP A 560 8.47 -7.33 -15.88
N ARG A 561 7.42 -6.49 -15.88
CA ARG A 561 7.43 -5.24 -16.64
C ARG A 561 8.56 -4.31 -16.22
N THR A 562 8.67 -4.02 -14.93
CA THR A 562 9.73 -3.16 -14.38
C THR A 562 11.11 -3.76 -14.62
N PHE A 563 11.26 -5.08 -14.53
CA PHE A 563 12.50 -5.78 -14.87
C PHE A 563 12.92 -5.49 -16.31
N TYR A 564 12.04 -5.71 -17.28
CA TYR A 564 12.35 -5.47 -18.70
C TYR A 564 12.60 -3.99 -19.02
N ILE A 565 11.84 -3.07 -18.43
CA ILE A 565 12.12 -1.63 -18.56
C ILE A 565 13.54 -1.30 -18.06
N ASN A 566 13.95 -1.89 -16.93
CA ASN A 566 15.29 -1.69 -16.38
C ASN A 566 16.38 -2.50 -17.10
N LEU A 567 16.02 -3.56 -17.83
CA LEU A 567 16.94 -4.39 -18.62
C LEU A 567 17.59 -3.57 -19.74
N ASN A 568 16.85 -2.62 -20.31
CA ASN A 568 17.34 -1.69 -21.34
C ASN A 568 18.10 -0.48 -20.79
N ARG A 569 18.22 -0.37 -19.46
CA ARG A 569 18.97 0.71 -18.80
C ARG A 569 20.35 0.24 -18.42
N HIS A 570 21.22 1.17 -18.01
CA HIS A 570 22.59 0.85 -17.60
C HIS A 570 22.65 -0.24 -16.50
N VAL A 571 21.67 -0.29 -15.59
CA VAL A 571 21.57 -1.32 -14.56
C VAL A 571 21.32 -2.73 -15.14
N GLY A 572 20.62 -2.83 -16.26
CA GLY A 572 20.31 -4.09 -16.94
C GLY A 572 21.53 -4.76 -17.55
N GLN A 573 22.52 -3.99 -17.99
CA GLN A 573 23.77 -4.52 -18.56
C GLN A 573 24.51 -5.46 -17.60
N LYS A 574 24.45 -5.18 -16.29
CA LYS A 574 25.04 -6.05 -15.26
C LYS A 574 24.30 -7.38 -15.07
N VAL A 575 23.05 -7.47 -15.51
CA VAL A 575 22.15 -8.59 -15.21
C VAL A 575 21.89 -9.47 -16.44
N LEU A 576 22.09 -8.95 -17.65
CA LEU A 576 21.95 -9.69 -18.91
C LEU A 576 22.65 -11.08 -18.90
N PRO A 577 23.88 -11.26 -18.38
CA PRO A 577 24.49 -12.59 -18.31
C PRO A 577 23.69 -13.58 -17.45
N SER A 578 23.24 -13.14 -16.27
CA SER A 578 22.45 -14.00 -15.36
C SER A 578 21.05 -14.24 -15.90
N TYR A 579 20.47 -13.25 -16.57
CA TYR A 579 19.19 -13.38 -17.26
C TYR A 579 19.28 -14.40 -18.41
N GLY A 580 20.32 -14.34 -19.24
CA GLY A 580 20.56 -15.33 -20.30
C GLY A 580 20.71 -16.74 -19.74
N ASN A 581 21.49 -16.92 -18.67
CA ASN A 581 21.64 -18.21 -17.98
C ASN A 581 20.29 -18.72 -17.46
N TYR A 582 19.50 -17.86 -16.83
CA TYR A 582 18.16 -18.19 -16.35
C TYR A 582 17.25 -18.66 -17.50
N MET A 583 17.29 -18.00 -18.66
CA MET A 583 16.49 -18.36 -19.82
C MET A 583 16.94 -19.70 -20.45
N CYS A 584 18.25 -19.96 -20.51
CA CYS A 584 18.78 -21.26 -20.94
C CYS A 584 18.26 -22.39 -20.03
N GLN A 585 18.39 -22.22 -18.71
CA GLN A 585 17.92 -23.21 -17.73
C GLN A 585 16.41 -23.40 -17.76
N GLN A 586 15.64 -22.32 -17.95
CA GLN A 586 14.20 -22.40 -18.06
C GLN A 586 13.76 -23.16 -19.32
N SER A 587 14.46 -22.94 -20.44
CA SER A 587 14.16 -23.61 -21.72
C SER A 587 14.45 -25.10 -21.64
N ASP A 588 15.56 -25.48 -21.02
CA ASP A 588 15.92 -26.87 -20.74
C ASP A 588 14.85 -27.57 -19.88
N ARG A 589 14.43 -26.95 -18.77
CA ARG A 589 13.35 -27.46 -17.91
C ARG A 589 12.00 -27.62 -18.60
N ARG A 590 11.74 -26.85 -19.67
CA ARG A 590 10.52 -26.92 -20.47
C ARG A 590 10.62 -27.89 -21.65
N GLY A 591 11.76 -28.58 -21.81
CA GLY A 591 11.96 -29.60 -22.85
C GLY A 591 12.42 -29.07 -24.20
N TYR A 592 12.89 -27.81 -24.28
CA TYR A 592 13.47 -27.24 -25.49
C TYR A 592 14.86 -26.62 -25.21
N PRO A 593 15.88 -27.43 -24.90
CA PRO A 593 17.22 -26.93 -24.64
C PRO A 593 17.78 -26.12 -25.82
N LEU A 594 18.47 -25.03 -25.49
CA LEU A 594 19.04 -24.08 -26.44
C LEU A 594 20.57 -24.23 -26.51
N LYS A 595 21.16 -23.97 -27.67
CA LYS A 595 22.62 -23.80 -27.87
C LYS A 595 23.08 -22.41 -27.48
N ASP A 596 22.27 -21.42 -27.82
CA ASP A 596 22.54 -20.00 -27.60
C ASP A 596 21.23 -19.23 -27.43
N ILE A 597 21.36 -17.99 -26.95
CA ILE A 597 20.27 -17.04 -26.81
C ILE A 597 20.74 -15.67 -27.26
N LYS A 598 19.86 -14.98 -28.01
CA LYS A 598 20.02 -13.59 -28.43
C LYS A 598 18.86 -12.77 -27.91
N VAL A 599 19.16 -11.64 -27.30
CA VAL A 599 18.17 -10.68 -26.80
C VAL A 599 18.23 -9.45 -27.68
N TYR A 600 17.15 -9.22 -28.43
CA TYR A 600 16.94 -8.01 -29.19
C TYR A 600 16.01 -7.06 -28.45
N PHE A 601 16.27 -5.77 -28.57
CA PHE A 601 15.36 -4.70 -28.18
C PHE A 601 14.97 -3.90 -29.42
N MET A 602 13.67 -3.81 -29.67
CA MET A 602 13.10 -2.94 -30.68
C MET A 602 12.86 -1.58 -30.03
N ASP A 603 13.80 -0.67 -30.17
CA ASP A 603 13.80 0.66 -29.56
C ASP A 603 12.86 1.57 -30.35
N GLU A 604 11.75 1.97 -29.73
CA GLU A 604 10.76 2.86 -30.33
C GLU A 604 10.80 4.21 -29.61
N ARG A 605 10.99 5.30 -30.36
CA ARG A 605 10.98 6.64 -29.75
C ARG A 605 9.63 7.32 -29.95
N THR A 606 8.93 7.58 -28.85
CA THR A 606 7.63 8.26 -28.87
C THR A 606 7.76 9.66 -29.48
N ALA A 607 7.26 9.83 -30.70
CA ALA A 607 7.22 11.07 -31.45
C ALA A 607 5.98 11.91 -31.11
N ALA A 608 5.98 13.16 -31.56
CA ALA A 608 4.86 14.07 -31.42
C ALA A 608 3.59 13.56 -32.14
N PRO A 609 2.38 14.04 -31.75
CA PRO A 609 1.12 13.63 -32.38
C PRO A 609 1.16 13.70 -33.91
N GLY A 610 0.76 12.61 -34.57
CA GLY A 610 0.69 12.52 -36.04
C GLY A 610 2.04 12.30 -36.74
N LYS A 611 3.16 12.18 -36.01
CA LYS A 611 4.46 11.81 -36.57
C LYS A 611 4.69 10.29 -36.49
N PRO A 612 5.40 9.70 -37.47
CA PRO A 612 5.76 8.29 -37.41
C PRO A 612 6.70 8.03 -36.23
N GLN A 613 6.52 6.89 -35.58
CA GLN A 613 7.35 6.41 -34.49
C GLN A 613 8.57 5.70 -35.08
N PRO A 614 9.81 6.23 -34.96
CA PRO A 614 10.98 5.52 -35.44
C PRO A 614 11.25 4.29 -34.58
N ILE A 615 11.60 3.18 -35.23
CA ILE A 615 11.91 1.90 -34.59
C ILE A 615 13.30 1.44 -35.03
N GLU A 616 14.17 1.12 -34.08
CA GLU A 616 15.52 0.60 -34.33
C GLU A 616 15.67 -0.80 -33.70
N LYS A 617 16.13 -1.78 -34.49
CA LYS A 617 16.43 -3.13 -33.99
C LYS A 617 17.84 -3.18 -33.40
N LYS A 618 17.95 -3.42 -32.09
CA LYS A 618 19.24 -3.53 -31.38
C LYS A 618 19.45 -4.94 -30.85
N LEU A 619 20.56 -5.57 -31.18
CA LEU A 619 21.03 -6.76 -30.45
C LEU A 619 21.72 -6.28 -29.17
N ILE A 620 21.10 -6.53 -28.01
CA ILE A 620 21.60 -6.03 -26.73
C ILE A 620 22.38 -7.08 -25.94
N TRP A 621 22.21 -8.36 -26.28
CA TRP A 621 22.93 -9.46 -25.66
C TRP A 621 22.93 -10.71 -26.51
N GLU A 622 24.04 -11.45 -26.48
CA GLU A 622 24.17 -12.79 -27.05
C GLU A 622 25.05 -13.63 -26.13
N GLN A 623 24.66 -14.88 -25.88
CA GLN A 623 25.50 -15.83 -25.16
C GLN A 623 25.17 -17.27 -25.54
N SER A 624 26.15 -18.16 -25.41
CA SER A 624 25.92 -19.60 -25.48
C SER A 624 25.30 -20.13 -24.19
N CYS A 625 24.45 -21.14 -24.31
CA CYS A 625 23.92 -21.88 -23.18
C CYS A 625 24.90 -22.98 -22.79
N GLN A 626 25.55 -22.83 -21.64
CA GLN A 626 26.42 -23.87 -21.09
C GLN A 626 25.56 -25.04 -20.58
N ARG A 627 25.89 -26.26 -21.01
CA ARG A 627 25.31 -27.47 -20.44
C ARG A 627 26.04 -27.80 -19.14
N SER A 628 25.32 -27.75 -18.03
CA SER A 628 25.77 -28.26 -16.73
C SER A 628 25.67 -29.76 -16.65
#